data_AF-A0A951C7Z0-F1
#
_entry.id   AF-A0A951C7Z0-F1
#
_cell.length_a   1.000
_cell.length_b   1.000
_cell.length_c   1.000
_cell.angle_alpha   90.00
_cell.angle_beta   90.00
_cell.angle_gamma   90.00
#
_symmetry.space_group_name_H-M   'P 1'
#
loop_
_entity.id
_entity.type
_entity.pdbx_description
1 polymer ?
#
loop_
_entity_poly.entity_id
_entity_poly.type
_entity_poly.pdbx_seq_one_letter_code
_entity_poly.pdbx_strand_id
1 'polypeptide(L)' 'MERWVVDDEPSVKYPIYTRGNVGEVFPAVVTPLTWSALGHQAELGWRDAYADFGAIRPEDYG' A
#
# COMPACT_ATOMS: atom_id res chain seq x y z
N MET A 1 7.67 25.04 9.11
CA MET A 1 6.73 24.35 9.99
C MET A 1 7.54 23.30 10.74
N GLU A 2 7.47 23.28 12.05
CA GLU A 2 8.21 22.28 12.85
C GLU A 2 7.54 20.91 12.65
N ARG A 3 8.34 19.87 12.47
CA ARG A 3 7.89 18.50 12.20
C ARG A 3 7.25 17.91 13.47
N TRP A 4 6.11 17.24 13.35
CA TRP A 4 5.44 16.61 14.49
C TRP A 4 6.16 15.32 14.90
N VAL A 5 6.05 14.92 16.17
CA VAL A 5 6.81 13.78 16.74
C VAL A 5 6.58 12.44 16.02
N VAL A 6 5.49 12.31 15.28
CA VAL A 6 5.12 11.09 14.54
C VAL A 6 5.27 11.23 13.01
N ASP A 7 5.88 12.31 12.54
CA ASP A 7 6.12 12.48 11.11
C ASP A 7 7.38 11.72 10.68
N ASP A 8 7.24 10.91 9.63
CA ASP A 8 8.31 10.19 8.97
C ASP A 8 8.87 10.95 7.76
N GLU A 9 10.10 10.66 7.36
CA GLU A 9 10.65 11.20 6.10
C GLU A 9 9.86 10.69 4.89
N PRO A 10 9.35 11.58 4.01
CA PRO A 10 8.63 11.16 2.83
C PRO A 10 9.42 10.18 1.99
N SER A 11 8.77 9.10 1.57
CA SER A 11 9.41 8.09 0.72
C SER A 11 9.79 8.69 -0.62
N VAL A 12 11.08 8.62 -0.97
CA VAL A 12 11.58 8.99 -2.30
C VAL A 12 11.17 7.97 -3.37
N LYS A 13 10.93 6.71 -2.96
CA LYS A 13 10.51 5.61 -3.86
C LYS A 13 9.00 5.66 -4.13
N TYR A 14 8.21 5.94 -3.09
CA TYR A 14 6.76 5.98 -3.14
C TYR A 14 6.27 7.38 -2.71
N PRO A 15 6.42 8.40 -3.58
CA PRO A 15 6.11 9.79 -3.23
C PRO A 15 4.61 10.04 -3.02
N ILE A 16 3.76 9.12 -3.47
CA ILE A 16 2.32 9.12 -3.20
C ILE A 16 2.04 7.97 -2.24
N TYR A 17 1.90 8.30 -0.95
CA TYR A 17 1.57 7.35 0.10
C TYR A 17 0.64 8.02 1.12
N THR A 18 0.01 7.21 1.97
CA THR A 18 -0.95 7.67 2.97
C THR A 18 -0.90 6.76 4.18
N ARG A 19 -1.19 7.33 5.35
CA ARG A 19 -1.40 6.59 6.61
C ARG A 19 -2.88 6.24 6.85
N GLY A 20 -3.77 6.72 5.97
CA GLY A 20 -5.19 6.40 6.03
C GLY A 20 -5.44 4.94 5.68
N ASN A 21 -6.52 4.39 6.21
CA ASN A 21 -6.93 3.03 5.90
C ASN A 21 -7.34 2.91 4.44
N VAL A 22 -7.22 1.72 3.85
CA VAL A 22 -7.61 1.47 2.46
C VAL A 22 -9.05 1.93 2.16
N GLY A 23 -9.97 1.75 3.12
CA GLY A 23 -11.36 2.21 2.98
C GLY A 23 -11.57 3.72 3.07
N GLU A 24 -10.60 4.48 3.59
CA GLU A 24 -10.63 5.95 3.64
C GLU A 24 -10.03 6.57 2.38
N VAL A 25 -9.07 5.87 1.77
CA VAL A 25 -8.31 6.33 0.60
C VAL A 25 -9.07 6.03 -0.69
N PHE A 26 -9.75 4.88 -0.74
CA PHE A 26 -10.56 4.53 -1.90
C PHE A 26 -11.90 5.27 -1.83
N PRO A 27 -12.29 6.00 -2.90
CA PRO A 27 -13.52 6.80 -2.90
C PRO A 27 -14.79 5.95 -2.88
N ALA A 28 -14.70 4.68 -3.28
CA ALA A 28 -15.79 3.72 -3.30
C ALA A 28 -15.26 2.28 -3.29
N VAL A 29 -16.16 1.31 -3.11
CA VAL A 29 -15.84 -0.13 -3.22
C VAL A 29 -15.27 -0.44 -4.60
N VAL A 30 -14.16 -1.18 -4.63
CA VAL A 30 -13.55 -1.64 -5.89
C VAL A 30 -14.49 -2.61 -6.58
N THR A 31 -14.96 -2.25 -7.78
CA THR A 31 -15.87 -3.10 -8.55
C THR A 31 -15.16 -4.35 -9.07
N PRO A 32 -15.88 -5.45 -9.36
CA PRO A 32 -15.30 -6.64 -9.98
C PRO A 32 -14.52 -6.33 -11.27
N LEU A 33 -15.06 -5.46 -12.14
CA LEU A 33 -14.38 -5.07 -13.38
C LEU A 33 -13.06 -4.33 -13.12
N THR A 34 -13.07 -3.38 -12.18
CA THR A 34 -11.85 -2.65 -11.78
C THR A 34 -10.82 -3.61 -11.20
N TRP A 35 -11.25 -4.56 -10.37
CA TRP A 35 -10.37 -5.56 -9.77
C TRP A 35 -9.76 -6.50 -10.83
N SER A 36 -10.54 -6.95 -11.79
CA SER A 36 -10.03 -7.76 -12.91
C SER A 36 -8.99 -7.01 -13.75
N ALA A 37 -9.07 -5.68 -13.85
CA ALA A 37 -8.13 -4.88 -14.63
C ALA A 37 -6.84 -4.52 -13.87
N LEU A 38 -6.93 -4.25 -12.56
CA LEU A 38 -5.85 -3.64 -11.78
C LEU A 38 -5.46 -4.41 -10.51
N GLY A 39 -6.28 -5.35 -10.06
CA GLY A 39 -6.13 -6.02 -8.77
C GLY A 39 -4.83 -6.79 -8.64
N HIS A 40 -4.35 -7.42 -9.72
CA HIS A 40 -3.08 -8.16 -9.69
C HIS A 40 -1.89 -7.23 -9.43
N GLN A 41 -1.84 -6.06 -10.07
CA GLN A 41 -0.77 -5.09 -9.85
C GLN A 41 -0.83 -4.48 -8.44
N ALA A 42 -2.04 -4.25 -7.90
CA ALA A 42 -2.21 -3.81 -6.52
C ALA A 42 -1.70 -4.88 -5.54
N GLU A 43 -2.02 -6.15 -5.78
CA GLU A 43 -1.57 -7.27 -4.98
C GLU A 43 -0.05 -7.36 -4.95
N LEU A 44 0.64 -7.31 -6.09
CA LEU A 44 2.11 -7.33 -6.15
C LEU A 44 2.72 -6.22 -5.28
N GLY A 45 2.19 -4.99 -5.36
CA GLY A 45 2.66 -3.88 -4.53
C GLY A 45 2.46 -4.11 -3.03
N TRP A 46 1.34 -4.70 -2.63
CA TRP A 46 1.11 -5.06 -1.22
C TRP A 46 2.01 -6.19 -0.75
N ARG A 47 2.26 -7.20 -1.58
CA ARG A 47 3.19 -8.30 -1.25
C ARG A 47 4.60 -7.76 -0.99
N ASP A 48 5.10 -6.90 -1.88
CA ASP A 48 6.41 -6.25 -1.71
C ASP A 48 6.45 -5.41 -0.42
N ALA A 49 5.40 -4.62 -0.16
CA ALA A 49 5.33 -3.79 1.05
C ALA A 49 5.28 -4.64 2.34
N TYR A 50 4.57 -5.76 2.34
CA TYR A 50 4.51 -6.66 3.49
C TYR A 50 5.81 -7.42 3.71
N ALA A 51 6.52 -7.76 2.64
CA ALA A 51 7.87 -8.32 2.73
C ALA A 51 8.86 -7.30 3.31
N ASP A 52 8.85 -6.06 2.80
CA ASP A 52 9.70 -4.96 3.30
C ASP A 52 9.41 -4.64 4.78
N PHE A 53 8.13 -4.68 5.19
CA PHE A 53 7.73 -4.50 6.59
C PHE A 53 8.10 -5.70 7.48
N GLY A 54 8.41 -6.86 6.89
CA GLY A 54 8.71 -8.10 7.59
C GLY A 54 7.48 -8.85 8.12
N ALA A 55 6.29 -8.53 7.63
CA ALA A 55 5.05 -9.24 7.99
C ALA A 55 4.93 -10.60 7.28
N ILE A 56 5.47 -10.71 6.06
CA ILE A 56 5.32 -11.87 5.17
C ILE A 56 6.67 -12.15 4.50
N ARG A 57 6.95 -13.40 4.14
CA ARG A 57 8.11 -13.79 3.33
C ARG A 57 7.69 -14.14 1.90
N PRO A 58 8.56 -13.96 0.89
CA PRO A 58 8.24 -14.36 -0.48
C PRO A 58 7.75 -15.81 -0.60
N GLU A 59 8.32 -16.71 0.22
CA GLU A 59 7.95 -18.13 0.26
C GLU A 59 6.52 -18.40 0.76
N ASP A 60 5.88 -17.45 1.44
CA ASP A 60 4.52 -17.63 1.97
C ASP A 60 3.45 -17.62 0.86
N TYR A 61 3.80 -17.19 -0.36
CA TYR A 61 2.87 -17.06 -1.49
C TYR A 61 2.79 -18.30 -2.41
N GLY A 62 3.62 -19.33 -2.18
CA GLY A 62 3.62 -20.59 -2.94
C GLY A 62 4.49 -20.59 -4.20
#